data_AF-A0AAU7BKF1-F1
#
_entry.id   AF-A0AAU7BKF1-F1
#
_cell.length_a   1.000
_cell.length_b   1.000
_cell.length_c   1.000
_cell.angle_alpha   90.00
_cell.angle_beta   90.00
_cell.angle_gamma   90.00
#
_symmetry.space_group_name_H-M   'P 1'
#
loop_
_entity.id
_entity.type
_entity.pdbx_description
1 polymer ?
#
loop_
_entity_poly.entity_id
_entity_poly.type
_entity_poly.pdbx_seq_one_letter_code
_entity_poly.pdbx_strand_id
1 'polypeptide(L)'
;MKLMITLPNKSYYVPALQRDGFSRDIRAGYFFGCTTTMLAIQFAYYLGIKDIYLLGCDLKYSAESPRFYKESNPQLEDSFTSIQIWNIANANTIMNKEGKRIVNCSKASFLRPYLDYEEFSSLFGKRVVAA
;
A
#
# COMPACT_ATOMS: atom_id res chain seq x y z
N MET A 1 -2.69 -3.48 -16.98
CA MET A 1 -3.36 -4.39 -16.01
C MET A 1 -4.80 -3.90 -15.79
N LYS A 2 -5.78 -4.80 -15.61
CA LYS A 2 -7.16 -4.44 -15.22
C LYS A 2 -7.49 -5.22 -13.95
N LEU A 3 -8.10 -4.58 -12.96
CA LEU A 3 -8.63 -5.28 -11.79
C LEU A 3 -10.00 -5.84 -12.16
N MET A 4 -10.21 -7.14 -11.98
CA MET A 4 -11.49 -7.80 -12.24
C MET A 4 -12.13 -8.22 -10.91
N ILE A 5 -13.40 -7.87 -10.73
CA ILE A 5 -14.21 -8.30 -9.58
C ILE A 5 -15.37 -9.12 -10.14
N THR A 6 -15.48 -10.38 -9.71
CA THR A 6 -16.51 -11.30 -10.18
C THR A 6 -17.55 -11.53 -9.08
N LEU A 7 -18.81 -11.27 -9.41
CA LEU A 7 -20.00 -11.72 -8.67
C LEU A 7 -20.63 -12.89 -9.46
N PRO A 8 -21.50 -13.72 -8.85
CA PRO A 8 -21.99 -14.97 -9.45
C PRO A 8 -22.46 -14.87 -10.91
N ASN A 9 -23.00 -13.73 -11.35
CA ASN A 9 -23.48 -13.51 -12.72
C ASN A 9 -22.89 -12.27 -13.40
N LYS A 10 -21.84 -11.63 -12.84
CA LYS A 10 -21.34 -10.36 -13.37
C LYS A 10 -19.87 -10.14 -13.07
N SER A 11 -19.13 -9.72 -14.09
CA SER A 11 -17.75 -9.26 -13.94
C SER A 11 -17.68 -7.75 -14.11
N TYR A 12 -16.98 -7.10 -13.19
CA TYR A 12 -16.65 -5.69 -13.25
C TYR A 12 -15.16 -5.52 -13.49
N TYR A 13 -14.81 -4.54 -14.30
CA TYR A 13 -13.43 -4.20 -14.58
C TYR A 13 -13.15 -2.77 -14.15
N VAL A 14 -12.07 -2.61 -13.42
CA VAL A 14 -11.52 -1.31 -13.07
C VAL A 14 -10.21 -1.11 -13.86
N PRO A 15 -10.10 -0.05 -14.66
CA PRO A 15 -8.88 0.20 -15.42
C PRO A 15 -7.74 0.67 -14.51
N ALA A 16 -6.53 0.21 -14.81
CA ALA A 16 -5.33 0.94 -14.37
C ALA A 16 -5.22 2.20 -15.22
N LEU A 17 -5.28 3.37 -14.58
CA LEU A 17 -5.26 4.68 -15.24
C LEU A 17 -3.86 4.97 -15.78
N GLN A 18 -2.89 5.07 -14.88
CA GLN A 18 -1.50 5.34 -15.17
C GLN A 18 -0.60 4.67 -14.12
N ARG A 19 0.71 4.77 -14.33
CA ARG A 19 1.71 4.30 -13.36
C ARG A 19 1.65 5.11 -12.08
N ASP A 20 1.73 6.43 -12.18
CA ASP A 20 1.96 7.31 -11.03
C ASP A 20 0.73 8.15 -10.71
N GLY A 21 0.36 8.21 -9.43
CA GLY A 21 -0.75 9.04 -8.96
C GLY A 21 -1.56 8.37 -7.86
N PHE A 22 -2.76 8.92 -7.62
CA PHE A 22 -3.66 8.45 -6.58
C PHE A 22 -5.11 8.66 -7.01
N SER A 23 -5.91 7.60 -6.95
CA SER A 23 -7.33 7.67 -7.24
C SER A 23 -8.13 7.77 -5.95
N ARG A 24 -8.96 8.81 -5.86
CA ARG A 24 -9.96 8.95 -4.78
C ARG A 24 -11.20 8.10 -5.02
N ASP A 25 -11.46 7.77 -6.27
CA ASP A 25 -12.61 6.98 -6.70
C ASP A 25 -12.15 5.81 -7.55
N ILE A 26 -12.04 4.64 -6.91
CA ILE A 26 -11.56 3.44 -7.60
C ILE A 26 -12.51 2.96 -8.69
N ARG A 27 -13.78 3.40 -8.71
CA ARG A 27 -14.71 3.06 -9.81
C ARG A 27 -14.29 3.70 -11.13
N ALA A 28 -13.67 4.88 -11.07
CA ALA A 28 -13.13 5.57 -12.23
C ALA A 28 -11.80 4.96 -12.72
N GLY A 29 -11.10 4.21 -11.85
CA GLY A 29 -9.82 3.59 -12.12
C GLY A 29 -8.85 3.73 -10.95
N TYR A 30 -7.69 3.08 -11.05
CA TYR A 30 -6.63 3.16 -10.04
C TYR A 30 -5.27 3.44 -10.68
N PHE A 31 -4.34 4.01 -9.91
CA PHE A 31 -2.94 4.15 -10.29
C PHE A 31 -2.15 2.94 -9.81
N PHE A 32 -1.34 2.34 -10.69
CA PHE A 32 -0.66 1.08 -10.36
C PHE A 32 0.44 1.25 -9.31
N GLY A 33 1.17 2.36 -9.35
CA GLY A 33 2.25 2.70 -8.42
C GLY A 33 3.41 1.71 -8.37
N CYS A 34 3.52 0.82 -9.36
CA CYS A 34 4.48 -0.29 -9.41
C CYS A 34 4.39 -1.26 -8.22
N THR A 35 3.28 -1.29 -7.48
CA THR A 35 3.09 -2.23 -6.36
C THR A 35 1.62 -2.51 -6.10
N THR A 36 1.29 -3.75 -5.77
CA THR A 36 -0.06 -4.12 -5.32
C THR A 36 -0.47 -3.36 -4.04
N THR A 37 0.50 -2.93 -3.22
CA THR A 37 0.26 -2.10 -2.03
C THR A 37 -0.46 -0.80 -2.39
N MET A 38 -0.15 -0.17 -3.53
CA MET A 38 -0.80 1.06 -3.96
C MET A 38 -2.26 0.87 -4.36
N LEU A 39 -2.60 -0.29 -4.92
CA LEU A 39 -4.00 -0.65 -5.17
C LEU A 39 -4.75 -0.81 -3.84
N ALA A 40 -4.17 -1.50 -2.86
CA ALA A 40 -4.79 -1.68 -1.54
C ALA A 40 -5.01 -0.35 -0.81
N ILE A 41 -4.02 0.57 -0.86
CA ILE A 41 -4.13 1.91 -0.27
C ILE A 41 -5.30 2.69 -0.88
N GLN A 42 -5.40 2.76 -2.22
CA GLN A 42 -6.49 3.46 -2.91
C GLN A 42 -7.86 2.83 -2.60
N PHE A 43 -7.92 1.50 -2.49
CA PHE A 43 -9.15 0.80 -2.13
C PHE A 43 -9.58 1.11 -0.69
N ALA A 44 -8.65 1.05 0.27
CA ALA A 44 -8.92 1.42 1.66
C ALA A 44 -9.37 2.88 1.79
N TYR A 45 -8.73 3.80 1.07
CA TYR A 45 -9.17 5.19 1.01
C TYR A 45 -10.61 5.32 0.49
N TYR A 46 -10.93 4.65 -0.61
CA TYR A 46 -12.27 4.66 -1.21
C TYR A 46 -13.35 4.10 -0.27
N LEU A 47 -13.00 3.10 0.54
CA LEU A 47 -13.87 2.56 1.59
C LEU A 47 -14.01 3.49 2.82
N GLY A 48 -13.33 4.64 2.83
CA GLY A 48 -13.43 5.60 3.93
C GLY A 48 -12.50 5.32 5.11
N ILE A 49 -11.55 4.39 4.98
CA ILE A 49 -10.56 4.11 6.03
C ILE A 49 -9.68 5.35 6.25
N LYS A 50 -9.49 5.71 7.52
CA LYS A 50 -8.71 6.89 7.93
C LYS A 50 -7.25 6.56 8.19
N ASP A 51 -6.98 5.47 8.92
CA ASP A 51 -5.64 5.04 9.29
C ASP A 51 -5.30 3.73 8.56
N ILE A 52 -4.25 3.74 7.75
CA ILE A 52 -3.74 2.56 7.04
C ILE A 52 -2.36 2.21 7.60
N TYR A 53 -2.24 1.04 8.23
CA TYR A 53 -1.00 0.55 8.81
C TYR A 53 -0.33 -0.46 7.88
N LEU A 54 0.88 -0.16 7.41
CA LEU A 54 1.64 -1.00 6.47
C LEU A 54 2.66 -1.85 7.21
N LEU A 55 2.46 -3.17 7.23
CA LEU A 55 3.41 -4.15 7.79
C LEU A 55 4.01 -5.00 6.66
N GLY A 56 5.33 -5.23 6.70
CA GLY A 56 6.04 -6.02 5.69
C GLY A 56 6.25 -5.28 4.37
N CYS A 57 6.03 -3.97 4.33
CA CYS A 57 6.31 -3.11 3.19
C CYS A 57 7.73 -2.52 3.34
N ASP A 58 8.73 -3.40 3.27
CA ASP A 58 10.12 -3.01 3.55
C ASP A 58 10.77 -2.26 2.37
N LEU A 59 10.36 -2.61 1.14
CA LEU A 59 10.92 -2.06 -0.11
C LEU A 59 12.44 -2.21 -0.21
N LYS A 60 12.98 -3.20 0.51
CA LYS A 60 14.37 -3.62 0.48
C LYS A 60 14.36 -5.11 0.16
N TYR A 61 14.98 -5.48 -0.94
CA TYR A 61 15.08 -6.88 -1.36
C TYR A 61 16.49 -7.16 -1.86
N SER A 62 17.10 -8.23 -1.37
CA SER A 62 18.30 -8.83 -1.98
C SER A 62 18.21 -10.35 -1.88
N ALA A 63 18.99 -11.07 -2.69
CA ALA A 63 18.99 -12.54 -2.65
C ALA A 63 19.46 -13.08 -1.28
N GLU A 64 20.31 -12.33 -0.59
CA GLU A 64 20.84 -12.62 0.75
C GLU A 64 19.86 -12.22 1.87
N SER A 65 18.86 -11.39 1.54
CA SER A 65 17.80 -10.93 2.44
C SER A 65 16.44 -11.09 1.75
N PRO A 66 16.00 -12.34 1.51
CA PRO A 66 14.76 -12.65 0.81
C PRO A 66 13.52 -12.22 1.61
N ARG A 67 12.35 -12.41 1.02
CA ARG A 67 11.07 -12.14 1.70
C ARG A 67 10.93 -12.99 2.97
N PHE A 68 9.98 -12.62 3.83
CA PHE A 68 9.73 -13.31 5.11
C PHE A 68 9.35 -14.80 4.94
N TYR A 69 8.91 -15.21 3.75
CA TYR A 69 8.59 -16.58 3.41
C TYR A 69 9.68 -17.21 2.55
N LYS A 70 9.79 -18.54 2.61
CA LYS A 70 10.75 -19.29 1.81
C LYS A 70 10.49 -19.10 0.32
N GLU A 71 11.51 -18.66 -0.40
CA GLU A 71 11.48 -18.52 -1.85
C GLU A 71 12.27 -19.68 -2.49
N SER A 72 11.68 -20.37 -3.46
CA SER A 72 12.39 -21.39 -4.25
C SER A 72 13.23 -20.78 -5.38
N ASN A 73 12.85 -19.59 -5.83
CA ASN A 73 13.57 -18.81 -6.83
C ASN A 73 13.55 -17.33 -6.41
N PRO A 74 14.60 -16.83 -5.75
CA PRO A 74 14.74 -15.43 -5.40
C PRO A 74 14.55 -14.54 -6.64
N GLN A 75 13.87 -13.42 -6.47
CA GLN A 75 13.63 -12.48 -7.57
C GLN A 75 14.84 -11.57 -7.77
N LEU A 76 14.87 -10.80 -8.85
CA LEU A 76 15.82 -9.71 -8.99
C LEU A 76 15.37 -8.51 -8.14
N GLU A 77 16.32 -7.66 -7.76
CA GLU A 77 16.02 -6.38 -7.13
C GLU A 77 15.10 -5.55 -8.03
N ASP A 78 14.08 -4.94 -7.41
CA ASP A 78 13.06 -4.21 -8.15
C ASP A 78 13.56 -2.81 -8.54
N SER A 79 13.83 -2.63 -9.83
CA SER A 79 14.24 -1.34 -10.43
C SER A 79 13.22 -0.20 -10.23
N PHE A 80 11.99 -0.50 -9.84
CA PHE A 80 10.92 0.49 -9.59
C PHE A 80 10.74 0.84 -8.12
N THR A 81 11.63 0.39 -7.23
CA THR A 81 11.54 0.68 -5.79
C THR A 81 11.37 2.18 -5.50
N SER A 82 12.13 3.05 -6.18
CA SER A 82 12.00 4.50 -6.02
C SER A 82 10.62 5.04 -6.43
N ILE A 83 10.01 4.45 -7.46
CA ILE A 83 8.66 4.81 -7.95
C ILE A 83 7.59 4.34 -6.96
N GLN A 84 7.76 3.15 -6.38
CA GLN A 84 6.87 2.62 -5.34
C GLN A 84 6.89 3.52 -4.10
N ILE A 85 8.09 3.89 -3.63
CA ILE A 85 8.29 4.81 -2.51
C ILE A 85 7.58 6.15 -2.80
N TRP A 86 7.84 6.74 -3.97
CA TRP A 86 7.25 8.02 -4.34
C TRP A 86 5.73 7.95 -4.37
N ASN A 87 5.14 6.90 -4.96
CA ASN A 87 3.69 6.76 -5.05
C ASN A 87 3.04 6.59 -3.67
N ILE A 88 3.63 5.78 -2.79
CA ILE A 88 3.12 5.58 -1.42
C ILE A 88 3.25 6.89 -0.61
N ALA A 89 4.38 7.58 -0.70
CA ALA A 89 4.60 8.87 -0.04
C ALA A 89 3.64 9.96 -0.53
N ASN A 90 3.41 10.01 -1.85
CA ASN A 90 2.45 10.92 -2.46
C ASN A 90 1.01 10.61 -2.01
N ALA A 91 0.63 9.33 -1.94
CA ALA A 91 -0.66 8.91 -1.40
C ALA A 91 -0.84 9.39 0.05
N ASN A 92 0.17 9.21 0.91
CA ASN A 92 0.13 9.70 2.29
C ASN A 92 -0.04 11.23 2.34
N THR A 93 0.69 11.97 1.51
CA THR A 93 0.57 13.43 1.41
C THR A 93 -0.83 13.87 1.03
N ILE A 94 -1.46 13.19 0.07
CA ILE A 94 -2.83 13.45 -0.37
C ILE A 94 -3.82 13.14 0.75
N MET A 95 -3.68 11.98 1.39
CA MET A 95 -4.53 11.54 2.50
C MET A 95 -4.45 12.46 3.72
N ASN A 96 -3.24 12.92 4.08
CA ASN A 96 -3.01 13.79 5.23
C ASN A 96 -3.76 15.13 5.12
N LYS A 97 -3.90 15.67 3.90
CA LYS A 97 -4.70 16.88 3.66
C LYS A 97 -6.18 16.70 4.00
N GLU A 98 -6.63 15.47 4.14
CA GLU A 98 -8.02 15.09 4.42
C GLU A 98 -8.16 14.44 5.80
N GLY A 99 -7.16 14.58 6.68
CA GLY A 99 -7.17 14.02 8.03
C GLY A 99 -7.11 12.49 8.08
N LYS A 100 -6.58 11.87 7.03
CA LYS A 100 -6.31 10.43 6.92
C LYS A 100 -4.81 10.22 6.82
N ARG A 101 -4.28 9.05 7.19
CA ARG A 101 -2.83 8.80 7.20
C ARG A 101 -2.48 7.36 6.85
N ILE A 102 -1.26 7.21 6.34
CA ILE A 102 -0.59 5.94 6.11
C ILE A 102 0.59 5.88 7.08
N VAL A 103 0.63 4.83 7.89
CA VAL A 103 1.63 4.61 8.93
C VAL A 103 2.46 3.38 8.57
N ASN A 104 3.78 3.52 8.60
CA ASN A 104 4.71 2.42 8.42
C ASN A 104 4.88 1.64 9.73
N CYS A 105 4.77 0.32 9.67
CA CYS A 105 5.02 -0.57 10.80
C CYS A 105 6.27 -1.44 10.62
N SER A 106 7.00 -1.27 9.52
CA SER A 106 8.25 -1.97 9.22
C SER A 106 9.47 -1.12 9.63
N LYS A 107 10.18 -1.54 10.69
CA LYS A 107 11.28 -0.78 11.29
C LYS A 107 12.41 -0.44 10.31
N ALA A 108 12.73 -1.37 9.41
CA ALA A 108 13.83 -1.27 8.46
C ALA A 108 13.37 -0.85 7.04
N SER A 109 12.11 -0.43 6.88
CA SER A 109 11.57 -0.06 5.57
C SER A 109 12.20 1.20 4.99
N PHE A 110 12.38 1.24 3.67
CA PHE A 110 12.74 2.46 2.94
C PHE A 110 11.63 3.54 2.94
N LEU A 111 10.42 3.22 3.43
CA LEU A 111 9.36 4.21 3.64
C LEU A 111 9.54 5.05 4.91
N ARG A 112 10.46 4.68 5.82
CA ARG A 112 10.72 5.37 7.10
C ARG A 112 10.89 6.89 6.99
N PRO A 113 11.58 7.46 5.98
CA PRO A 113 11.73 8.91 5.85
C PRO A 113 10.46 9.63 5.37
N TYR A 114 9.47 8.90 4.86
CA TYR A 114 8.33 9.46 4.12
C TYR A 114 6.99 9.25 4.83
N LEU A 115 6.90 8.28 5.75
CA LEU A 115 5.72 7.96 6.53
C LEU A 115 6.05 7.99 8.02
N ASP A 116 5.05 8.34 8.83
CA ASP A 116 5.13 8.14 10.28
C ASP A 116 5.34 6.66 10.60
N TYR A 117 6.04 6.38 11.69
CA TYR A 117 6.32 5.02 12.14
C TYR A 117 5.65 4.72 13.47
N GLU A 118 4.91 3.61 13.51
CA GLU A 118 4.39 3.03 14.75
C GLU A 118 4.78 1.55 14.81
N GLU A 119 5.22 1.08 15.98
CA GLU A 119 5.52 -0.34 16.14
C GLU A 119 4.22 -1.15 16.04
N PHE A 120 4.20 -2.20 15.20
CA PHE A 120 2.98 -2.97 14.97
C PHE A 120 2.35 -3.54 16.25
N SER A 121 3.17 -4.02 17.20
CA SER A 121 2.69 -4.60 18.45
C SER A 121 1.93 -3.58 19.31
N SER A 122 2.28 -2.29 19.21
CA SER A 122 1.67 -1.21 19.99
C SER A 122 0.21 -0.93 19.59
N LEU A 123 -0.23 -1.40 18.43
CA LEU A 123 -1.59 -1.17 17.91
C LEU A 123 -2.66 -1.96 18.68
N PHE A 124 -2.32 -3.12 19.22
CA PHE A 124 -3.29 -4.03 19.85
C PHE A 124 -3.41 -3.84 21.37
N GLY A 125 -2.60 -2.95 21.95
CA GLY A 125 -2.63 -2.62 23.38
C GLY A 125 -3.64 -1.54 23.79
N LYS A 126 -4.20 -0.80 22.81
CA LYS A 126 -5.27 0.18 23.05
C LYS A 126 -6.60 -0.55 22.94
N ARG A 127 -7.28 -0.79 24.06
CA ARG A 127 -8.67 -1.26 24.06
C ARG A 127 -9.47 -0.37 23.12
N VAL A 128 -10.05 -0.95 22.06
CA VAL A 128 -11.12 -0.33 21.31
C VAL A 128 -12.27 -0.21 22.30
N VAL A 129 -12.44 0.98 22.88
CA VAL A 129 -13.68 1.30 23.56
C VAL A 129 -14.69 1.44 22.43
N ALA A 130 -15.51 0.42 22.23
CA ALA A 130 -16.63 0.48 21.30
C ALA A 130 -17.47 1.71 21.70
N ALA A 131 -17.66 2.62 20.74
CA ALA A 131 -18.57 3.75 20.85
C ALA A 131 -20.02 3.27 20.68
#